data_AF-A0A7C7L4N0-F1
#
_entry.id   AF-A0A7C7L4N0-F1
#
_cell.length_a   1.000
_cell.length_b   1.000
_cell.length_c   1.000
_cell.angle_alpha   90.00
_cell.angle_beta   90.00
_cell.angle_gamma   90.00
#
_symmetry.space_group_name_H-M   'P 1'
#
loop_
_entity.id
_entity.type
_entity.pdbx_description
1 polymer ?
#
loop_
_entity_poly.entity_id
_entity_poly.type
_entity_poly.pdbx_seq_one_letter_code
_entity_poly.pdbx_strand_id
1 'polypeptide(L)'
;MRFELRTAEDRRRAFRELARLALQDLARGRVPTFHVVHVEGDGAADSHYMTPISLEPVDGEGSVAAFAQDLLFFLRLLLRLRRVVEAEYDPERPAIVFTYLEQP
;
A
#
# COMPACT_ATOMS: atom_id res chain seq x y z
N MET A 1 -7.59 9.39 -1.86
CA MET A 1 -7.84 9.69 -0.42
C MET A 1 -6.49 9.71 0.28
N ARG A 2 -6.13 10.78 0.98
CA ARG A 2 -4.76 11.03 1.45
C ARG A 2 -4.68 11.19 2.98
N PHE A 3 -3.59 10.69 3.57
CA PHE A 3 -3.30 10.72 5.00
C PHE A 3 -1.89 11.23 5.27
N GLU A 4 -1.76 12.23 6.12
CA GLU A 4 -0.48 12.60 6.72
C GLU A 4 -0.23 11.77 7.98
N LEU A 5 0.97 11.20 8.14
CA LEU A 5 1.27 10.17 9.14
C LEU A 5 2.10 10.71 10.31
N ARG A 6 1.65 11.81 10.92
CA ARG A 6 2.38 12.52 11.97
C ARG A 6 2.36 11.77 13.30
N THR A 7 1.24 11.12 13.63
CA THR A 7 1.02 10.46 14.91
C THR A 7 0.70 8.97 14.76
N ALA A 8 0.72 8.24 15.88
CA ALA A 8 0.26 6.86 15.91
C ALA A 8 -1.23 6.73 15.58
N GLU A 9 -2.04 7.72 15.92
CA GLU A 9 -3.48 7.70 15.62
C GLU A 9 -3.74 7.94 14.13
N ASP A 10 -2.98 8.84 13.49
CA ASP A 10 -3.06 9.04 12.03
C ASP A 10 -2.75 7.74 11.29
N ARG A 11 -1.71 7.02 11.72
CA ARG A 11 -1.31 5.73 11.14
C ARG A 11 -2.36 4.65 11.35
N ARG A 12 -3.02 4.61 12.52
CA ARG A 12 -4.14 3.69 12.77
C ARG A 12 -5.35 4.01 11.90
N ARG A 13 -5.68 5.29 11.73
CA ARG A 13 -6.77 5.73 10.86
C ARG A 13 -6.47 5.41 9.39
N ALA A 14 -5.26 5.73 8.92
CA ALA A 14 -4.80 5.39 7.58
C ALA A 14 -4.90 3.88 7.33
N PHE A 15 -4.42 3.04 8.26
CA PHE A 15 -4.52 1.59 8.12
C PHE A 15 -5.97 1.12 7.94
N ARG A 16 -6.90 1.59 8.78
CA ARG A 16 -8.30 1.17 8.71
C ARG A 16 -8.94 1.51 7.37
N GLU A 17 -8.79 2.75 6.90
CA GLU A 17 -9.42 3.19 5.65
C GLU A 17 -8.76 2.60 4.41
N LEU A 18 -7.42 2.58 4.35
CA LEU A 18 -6.69 2.02 3.22
C LEU A 18 -6.92 0.51 3.10
N ALA A 19 -6.92 -0.23 4.23
CA ALA A 19 -7.25 -1.65 4.23
C ALA A 19 -8.68 -1.88 3.72
N ARG A 20 -9.65 -1.09 4.18
CA ARG A 20 -11.05 -1.19 3.72
C ARG A 20 -11.14 -1.02 2.21
N LEU A 21 -10.50 0.02 1.65
CA LEU A 21 -10.54 0.30 0.22
C LEU A 21 -9.84 -0.79 -0.60
N ALA A 22 -8.62 -1.18 -0.19
CA ALA A 22 -7.84 -2.18 -0.91
C ALA A 22 -8.52 -3.57 -0.88
N LEU A 23 -9.13 -3.96 0.23
CA LEU A 23 -9.89 -5.22 0.31
C LEU A 23 -11.17 -5.18 -0.53
N GLN A 24 -11.83 -4.02 -0.63
CA GLN A 24 -12.99 -3.86 -1.51
C GLN A 24 -12.62 -4.02 -2.98
N ASP A 25 -11.48 -3.47 -3.42
CA ASP A 25 -11.00 -3.64 -4.79
C ASP A 25 -10.51 -5.07 -5.03
N LEU A 26 -9.81 -5.68 -4.08
CA LEU A 26 -9.40 -7.08 -4.18
C LEU A 26 -10.60 -8.03 -4.35
N ALA A 27 -11.67 -7.83 -3.58
CA ALA A 27 -12.91 -8.59 -3.70
C ALA A 27 -13.61 -8.43 -5.06
N ARG A 28 -13.31 -7.36 -5.80
CA ARG A 28 -13.79 -7.11 -7.17
C ARG A 28 -12.80 -7.61 -8.24
N GLY A 29 -11.75 -8.34 -7.84
CA GLY A 29 -10.70 -8.81 -8.75
C GLY A 29 -9.70 -7.73 -9.16
N ARG A 30 -9.74 -6.54 -8.56
CA ARG A 30 -8.79 -5.46 -8.80
C ARG A 30 -7.64 -5.59 -7.80
N VAL A 31 -6.56 -6.23 -8.22
CA VAL A 31 -5.40 -6.53 -7.36
C VAL A 31 -4.70 -5.23 -6.94
N PRO A 32 -4.67 -4.90 -5.64
CA PRO A 32 -4.02 -3.69 -5.19
C PRO A 32 -2.50 -3.73 -5.33
N THR A 33 -1.88 -2.57 -5.55
CA THR A 33 -0.43 -2.40 -5.65
C THR A 33 0.07 -1.36 -4.66
N PHE A 34 1.32 -1.47 -4.22
CA PHE A 34 1.98 -0.47 -3.38
C PHE A 34 3.05 0.25 -4.18
N HIS A 35 3.01 1.58 -4.11
CA HIS A 35 3.96 2.45 -4.77
C HIS A 35 4.70 3.21 -3.67
N VAL A 36 6.00 2.99 -3.52
CA VAL A 36 6.82 3.72 -2.55
C VAL A 36 7.59 4.78 -3.32
N VAL A 37 7.27 6.04 -3.07
CA VAL A 37 7.96 7.19 -3.65
C VAL A 37 9.03 7.62 -2.67
N HIS A 38 10.29 7.46 -3.05
CA HIS A 38 11.44 7.93 -2.29
C HIS A 38 11.70 9.38 -2.68
N VAL A 39 11.85 10.25 -1.68
CA VAL A 39 12.24 11.66 -1.88
C VAL A 39 13.57 11.87 -1.16
N GLU A 40 14.59 12.19 -1.93
CA GLU A 40 15.95 12.46 -1.47
C GLU A 40 16.10 13.86 -0.87
N GLY A 41 17.17 14.08 -0.11
CA GLY A 41 17.45 15.36 0.55
C GLY A 41 17.72 16.53 -0.41
N ASP A 42 18.14 16.24 -1.64
CA ASP A 42 18.33 17.22 -2.72
C ASP A 42 17.05 17.46 -3.55
N GLY A 43 15.96 16.77 -3.21
CA GLY A 43 14.69 16.84 -3.91
C GLY A 43 14.56 15.88 -5.10
N ALA A 44 15.56 15.04 -5.39
CA ALA A 44 15.41 13.94 -6.33
C ALA A 44 14.34 12.95 -5.83
N ALA A 45 13.68 12.27 -6.75
CA ALA A 45 12.67 11.28 -6.41
C ALA A 45 12.74 10.07 -7.34
N ASP A 46 12.64 8.89 -6.74
CA ASP A 46 12.45 7.63 -7.43
C ASP A 46 11.26 6.88 -6.85
N SER A 47 10.90 5.77 -7.49
CA SER A 47 9.78 4.98 -7.02
C SER A 47 10.00 3.50 -7.20
N HIS A 48 9.51 2.75 -6.21
CA HIS A 48 9.45 1.30 -6.25
C HIS A 48 7.99 0.84 -6.24
N TYR A 49 7.69 -0.14 -7.10
CA TYR A 49 6.35 -0.71 -7.25
C TYR A 49 6.36 -2.17 -6.82
N MET A 50 5.38 -2.57 -6.03
CA MET A 50 5.19 -3.97 -5.66
C MET A 50 3.70 -4.35 -5.67
N THR A 51 3.44 -5.63 -5.94
CA THR A 51 2.15 -6.25 -5.71
C THR A 51 2.23 -7.00 -4.39
N PRO A 52 1.74 -6.43 -3.27
CA PRO A 52 1.97 -6.96 -1.91
C PRO A 52 1.03 -8.12 -1.56
N ILE A 53 0.75 -9.00 -2.51
CA ILE A 53 -0.17 -10.12 -2.33
C ILE A 53 0.33 -11.35 -3.06
N SER A 54 0.35 -12.48 -2.37
CA SER A 54 0.58 -13.77 -3.00
C SER A 54 -0.65 -14.17 -3.80
N LEU A 55 -0.41 -14.71 -5.00
CA LEU A 55 -1.43 -15.20 -5.91
C LEU A 55 -1.07 -16.64 -6.27
N GLU A 56 -1.90 -17.59 -5.87
CA GLU A 56 -1.68 -19.01 -6.14
C GLU A 56 -2.80 -19.58 -6.99
N PRO A 57 -2.49 -20.30 -8.08
CA PRO A 57 -3.49 -21.06 -8.82
C PRO A 57 -4.11 -22.13 -7.91
N VAL A 58 -5.44 -22.22 -7.88
CA VAL A 58 -6.15 -23.23 -7.07
C VAL A 58 -6.75 -24.37 -7.90
N ASP A 59 -6.84 -24.18 -9.21
CA ASP A 59 -7.34 -25.17 -10.15
C ASP A 59 -6.67 -25.03 -11.53
N GLY A 60 -6.99 -25.95 -12.44
CA GLY A 60 -6.53 -25.91 -13.83
C GLY A 60 -7.35 -24.98 -14.74
N GLU A 61 -8.40 -24.34 -14.22
CA GLU A 61 -9.28 -23.42 -14.97
C GLU A 61 -8.81 -21.96 -14.88
N GLY A 62 -7.77 -21.70 -14.08
CA GLY A 62 -7.15 -20.39 -13.93
C GLY A 62 -7.69 -19.58 -12.76
N SER A 63 -8.45 -20.21 -11.84
CA SER A 63 -8.83 -19.56 -10.59
C SER A 63 -7.60 -19.32 -9.71
N VAL A 64 -7.58 -18.19 -9.01
CA VAL A 64 -6.45 -17.77 -8.18
C VAL A 64 -6.91 -17.49 -6.76
N ALA A 65 -6.25 -18.09 -5.77
CA ALA A 65 -6.34 -17.67 -4.38
C ALA A 65 -5.50 -16.41 -4.17
N ALA A 66 -6.12 -15.38 -3.60
CA ALA A 66 -5.45 -14.14 -3.23
C ALA A 66 -5.33 -14.04 -1.71
N PHE A 67 -4.10 -13.95 -1.21
CA PHE A 67 -3.81 -13.96 0.22
C PHE A 67 -3.89 -12.54 0.81
N ALA A 68 -5.11 -12.10 1.13
CA ALA A 68 -5.38 -10.76 1.66
C ALA A 68 -4.57 -10.40 2.93
N GLN A 69 -4.13 -11.40 3.70
CA GLN A 69 -3.31 -11.22 4.88
C GLN A 69 -1.94 -10.62 4.55
N ASP A 70 -1.36 -10.95 3.40
CA ASP A 70 -0.07 -10.40 2.96
C ASP A 70 -0.20 -8.90 2.72
N LEU A 71 -1.25 -8.51 1.99
CA LEU A 71 -1.59 -7.11 1.73
C LEU A 71 -1.70 -6.32 3.04
N LEU A 72 -2.45 -6.86 4.02
CA LEU A 72 -2.63 -6.22 5.31
C LEU A 72 -1.35 -6.17 6.14
N PHE A 73 -0.52 -7.21 6.08
CA PHE A 73 0.78 -7.26 6.74
C PHE A 73 1.70 -6.16 6.23
N PHE A 74 1.90 -6.08 4.90
CA PHE A 74 2.77 -5.08 4.29
C PHE A 74 2.23 -3.66 4.47
N LEU A 75 0.90 -3.46 4.39
CA LEU A 75 0.28 -2.16 4.68
C LEU A 75 0.63 -1.71 6.10
N ARG A 76 0.49 -2.62 7.07
CA ARG A 76 0.81 -2.33 8.47
C ARG A 76 2.30 -2.08 8.68
N LEU A 77 3.16 -2.80 7.96
CA LEU A 77 4.61 -2.64 8.02
C LEU A 77 5.01 -1.25 7.51
N LEU A 78 4.59 -0.86 6.31
CA LEU A 78 4.90 0.43 5.69
C LEU A 78 4.38 1.60 6.52
N LEU A 79 3.14 1.53 7.00
CA LEU A 79 2.57 2.57 7.87
C LEU A 79 3.25 2.70 9.23
N ARG A 80 4.11 1.75 9.64
CA ARG A 80 4.92 1.86 10.86
C ARG A 80 6.29 2.48 10.64
N LEU A 81 6.74 2.58 9.39
CA LEU A 81 8.01 3.22 9.08
C LEU A 81 7.88 4.72 9.33
N ARG A 82 8.73 5.26 10.21
CA ARG A 82 8.71 6.69 10.57
C ARG A 82 8.98 7.60 9.38
N ARG A 83 9.77 7.13 8.42
CA ARG A 83 10.13 7.83 7.19
C ARG A 83 9.00 7.85 6.16
N VAL A 84 8.00 6.98 6.30
CA VAL A 84 6.75 7.12 5.54
C VAL A 84 5.92 8.21 6.23
N VAL A 85 5.83 9.36 5.59
CA VAL A 85 5.19 10.56 6.12
C VAL A 85 3.76 10.73 5.59
N GLU A 86 3.43 10.05 4.50
CA GLU A 86 2.15 10.15 3.84
C GLU A 86 1.76 8.83 3.18
N ALA A 87 0.46 8.57 3.15
CA ALA A 87 -0.13 7.50 2.37
C ALA A 87 -1.38 7.97 1.64
N GLU A 88 -1.54 7.57 0.38
CA GLU A 88 -2.66 7.92 -0.47
C GLU A 88 -3.23 6.70 -1.19
N TYR A 89 -4.56 6.62 -1.28
CA TYR A 89 -5.26 5.70 -2.17
C TYR A 89 -5.60 6.39 -3.49
N ASP A 90 -5.08 5.84 -4.59
CA ASP A 90 -5.53 6.11 -5.95
C ASP A 90 -6.65 5.08 -6.30
N PRO A 91 -7.86 5.52 -6.67
CA PRO A 91 -8.93 4.60 -7.05
C PRO A 91 -8.92 4.22 -8.54
N GLU A 92 -8.26 4.97 -9.41
CA GLU A 92 -8.21 4.68 -10.85
C GLU A 92 -7.33 3.46 -11.11
N ARG A 93 -6.17 3.45 -10.46
CA ARG A 93 -5.29 2.29 -10.32
C ARG A 93 -5.38 1.89 -8.86
N PRO A 94 -5.81 0.68 -8.48
CA PRO A 94 -6.00 0.29 -7.08
C PRO A 94 -4.63 0.29 -6.36
N ALA A 95 -4.13 1.45 -6.01
CA ALA A 95 -2.74 1.66 -5.62
C ALA A 95 -2.73 2.46 -4.33
N ILE A 96 -1.90 1.99 -3.40
CA ILE A 96 -1.56 2.75 -2.20
C ILE A 96 -0.18 3.33 -2.42
N VAL A 97 -0.13 4.66 -2.53
CA VAL A 97 1.11 5.43 -2.68
C VAL A 97 1.60 5.81 -1.30
N PHE A 98 2.86 5.53 -1.01
CA PHE A 98 3.54 5.89 0.22
C PHE A 98 4.66 6.87 -0.12
N THR A 99 4.63 8.05 0.51
CA THR A 99 5.74 9.00 0.39
C THR A 99 6.74 8.73 1.51
N TYR A 100 7.95 8.34 1.11
CA TYR A 100 9.07 8.02 1.98
C TYR A 100 10.14 9.10 1.85
N LEU A 101 10.52 9.73 2.97
CA LEU A 101 11.61 10.70 2.99
C LEU A 101 12.93 9.97 3.33
N GLU A 102 13.87 9.97 2.39
CA GLU A 102 15.27 9.67 2.68
C GLU A 102 15.83 10.79 3.57
N GLN A 103 16.61 10.45 4.59
CA GLN A 103 17.32 11.48 5.35
C GLN A 103 18.53 11.95 4.55
N PRO A 104 18.92 13.24 4.63
CA PRO A 104 20.31 13.63 4.38
C PRO A 104 21.26 13.05 5.44
#